data_AF-A0A8B8ZZ58-F1
#
_entry.id   AF-A0A8B8ZZ58-F1
#
_cell.length_a   1.000
_cell.length_b   1.000
_cell.length_c   1.000
_cell.angle_alpha   90.00
_cell.angle_beta   90.00
_cell.angle_gamma   90.00
#
_symmetry.space_group_name_H-M   'P 1'
#
loop_
_entity.id
_entity.type
_entity.pdbx_description
1 polymer ?
#
loop_
_entity_poly.entity_id
_entity_poly.type
_entity_poly.pdbx_seq_one_letter_code
_entity_poly.pdbx_strand_id
1 'polypeptide(L)'
;MATTATTTSCHQLCRTIACPPWLQAALADIEQRVQALAVSLPDEEESHSFAERAENYYQKRPQLLALLQDLHNRYLYLADRYSQSLLKPLHRRKISSVHSDFDYDDDLRASDPDSASSDAESSLSFQPLRPVPAPVLTEDSPSAEGALDVIVAELVVAAVERDLLAAEAAEVERRWSESARKIELQGSLLEVLESERMVLLGENARLGFRAAAAEEEGRAVAAELGYMRRKAAELARLVVKLREDHRVCLLGRKIEALQGQIFGLERRSRECLEAMAKREKEKGDVMFELDRLREENRRLREEAEAVRAKRRRRKKKKDGGFGKWWDRVWKIEWAPCAPHVKGGKGCFYL
;
A
#
# COMPACT_ATOMS: atom_id res chain seq x y z
N MET A 1 -20.26 -47.26 9.53
CA MET A 1 -20.66 -47.16 10.95
C MET A 1 -21.66 -46.01 11.05
N ALA A 2 -22.82 -46.28 11.64
CA ALA A 2 -24.04 -45.50 11.51
C ALA A 2 -24.21 -44.44 12.60
N THR A 3 -24.54 -43.20 12.21
CA THR A 3 -25.08 -42.17 13.11
C THR A 3 -25.99 -41.21 12.32
N THR A 4 -27.17 -41.68 11.91
CA THR A 4 -28.24 -40.84 11.35
C THR A 4 -29.57 -41.33 11.92
N ALA A 5 -29.88 -41.00 13.19
CA ALA A 5 -31.15 -41.44 13.79
C ALA A 5 -31.74 -40.51 14.88
N THR A 6 -31.18 -39.32 15.12
CA THR A 6 -31.59 -38.51 16.30
C THR A 6 -32.41 -37.26 15.98
N THR A 7 -32.48 -36.81 14.73
CA THR A 7 -33.20 -35.55 14.38
C THR A 7 -34.70 -35.73 14.15
N THR A 8 -35.20 -36.94 13.91
CA THR A 8 -36.63 -37.20 13.69
C THR A 8 -37.47 -37.22 14.97
N SER A 9 -36.85 -37.36 16.15
CA SER A 9 -37.57 -37.47 17.43
C SER A 9 -38.15 -36.12 17.92
N CYS A 10 -37.52 -34.99 17.59
CA CYS A 10 -37.98 -33.67 18.08
C CYS A 10 -39.22 -33.16 17.35
N HIS A 11 -39.42 -33.50 16.07
CA HIS A 11 -40.60 -33.10 15.31
C HIS A 11 -41.88 -33.86 15.70
N GLN A 12 -41.77 -35.01 16.38
CA GLN A 12 -42.91 -35.84 16.76
C GLN A 12 -43.57 -35.42 18.08
N LEU A 13 -42.80 -34.89 19.05
CA LEU A 13 -43.34 -34.47 20.36
C LEU A 13 -44.15 -33.16 20.32
N CYS A 14 -44.03 -32.35 19.26
CA CYS A 14 -44.82 -31.13 19.10
C CYS A 14 -46.18 -31.34 18.39
N ARG A 15 -46.51 -32.56 17.95
CA ARG A 15 -47.81 -32.84 17.31
C ARG A 15 -48.96 -33.13 18.28
N THR A 16 -48.68 -33.32 19.57
CA THR A 16 -49.70 -33.75 20.57
C THR A 16 -50.24 -32.63 21.45
N ILE A 17 -49.68 -31.42 21.39
CA ILE A 17 -50.26 -30.21 21.96
C ILE A 17 -50.52 -29.30 20.76
N ALA A 18 -51.77 -28.88 20.55
CA ALA A 18 -52.14 -28.02 19.43
C ALA A 18 -51.35 -26.70 19.49
N CYS A 19 -50.18 -26.68 18.84
CA CYS A 19 -49.31 -25.52 18.77
C CYS A 19 -50.08 -24.42 18.01
N PRO A 20 -50.30 -23.23 18.60
CA PRO A 20 -51.07 -22.19 17.96
C PRO A 20 -50.51 -21.84 16.57
N PRO A 21 -51.37 -21.57 15.56
CA PRO A 21 -50.89 -21.27 14.19
C PRO A 21 -49.86 -20.14 14.11
N TRP A 22 -49.95 -19.15 15.01
CA TRP A 22 -48.98 -18.05 15.10
C TRP A 22 -47.60 -18.49 15.56
N LEU A 23 -47.51 -19.50 16.43
CA LEU A 23 -46.26 -20.03 16.94
C LEU A 23 -45.58 -20.90 15.88
N GLN A 24 -46.36 -21.70 15.14
CA GLN A 24 -45.85 -22.47 14.00
C GLN A 24 -45.28 -21.56 12.90
N ALA A 25 -46.00 -20.48 12.55
CA ALA A 25 -45.53 -19.53 11.55
C ALA A 25 -44.24 -18.80 11.99
N ALA A 26 -44.15 -18.42 13.27
CA ALA A 26 -42.97 -17.76 13.81
C ALA A 26 -41.74 -18.67 13.88
N LEU A 27 -41.93 -19.95 14.22
CA LEU A 27 -40.86 -20.95 14.20
C LEU A 27 -40.37 -21.22 12.77
N ALA A 28 -41.29 -21.29 11.80
CA ALA A 28 -40.92 -21.44 10.39
C ALA A 28 -40.11 -20.24 9.84
N ASP A 29 -40.47 -19.00 10.19
CA ASP A 29 -39.69 -17.80 9.80
C ASP A 29 -38.29 -17.80 10.44
N ILE A 30 -38.17 -18.22 11.71
CA ILE A 30 -36.89 -18.40 12.39
C ILE A 30 -36.04 -19.46 11.67
N GLU A 31 -36.61 -20.63 11.36
CA GLU A 31 -35.94 -21.70 10.63
C GLU A 31 -35.45 -21.24 9.25
N GLN A 32 -36.28 -20.50 8.50
CA GLN A 32 -35.93 -19.97 7.19
C GLN A 32 -34.75 -18.99 7.25
N ARG A 33 -34.69 -18.14 8.28
CA ARG A 33 -33.59 -17.18 8.49
C ARG A 33 -32.29 -17.85 8.88
N VAL A 34 -32.36 -18.87 9.72
CA VAL A 34 -31.20 -19.70 10.07
C VAL A 34 -30.67 -20.43 8.83
N GLN A 35 -31.55 -20.99 8.01
CA GLN A 35 -31.16 -21.68 6.77
C GLN A 35 -30.55 -20.74 5.73
N ALA A 36 -31.11 -19.54 5.53
CA ALA A 36 -30.58 -18.57 4.58
C ALA A 36 -29.11 -18.17 4.87
N LEU A 37 -28.74 -18.11 6.15
CA LEU A 37 -27.38 -17.80 6.58
C LEU A 37 -26.46 -19.03 6.63
N ALA A 38 -27.00 -20.22 6.94
CA ALA A 38 -26.26 -21.47 6.81
C ALA A 38 -25.81 -21.74 5.36
N VAL A 39 -26.64 -21.39 4.36
CA VAL A 39 -26.30 -21.47 2.93
C VAL A 39 -25.22 -20.45 2.52
N SER A 40 -25.01 -19.40 3.31
CA SER A 40 -23.98 -18.36 3.08
C SER A 40 -22.60 -18.74 3.68
N LEU A 41 -22.52 -19.88 4.37
CA LEU A 41 -21.26 -20.50 4.79
C LEU A 41 -20.83 -21.46 3.66
N PRO A 42 -19.82 -21.14 2.85
CA PRO A 42 -19.33 -22.08 1.84
C PRO A 42 -18.77 -23.32 2.53
N ASP A 43 -19.08 -24.50 1.99
CA ASP A 43 -18.42 -25.75 2.36
C ASP A 43 -16.91 -25.62 2.06
N GLU A 44 -16.06 -25.99 3.02
CA GLU A 44 -14.60 -25.74 3.06
C GLU A 44 -13.77 -26.54 2.03
N GLU A 45 -14.12 -26.53 0.74
CA GLU A 45 -13.40 -27.29 -0.29
C GLU A 45 -12.53 -26.41 -1.22
N GLU A 46 -12.62 -25.08 -1.15
CA GLU A 46 -11.73 -24.19 -1.91
C GLU A 46 -10.54 -23.73 -1.05
N SER A 47 -9.32 -24.00 -1.54
CA SER A 47 -8.05 -23.78 -0.86
C SER A 47 -7.72 -22.29 -0.66
N HIS A 48 -8.43 -21.62 0.25
CA HIS A 48 -8.17 -20.23 0.60
C HIS A 48 -6.89 -20.07 1.41
N SER A 49 -6.15 -19.00 1.13
CA SER A 49 -4.99 -18.59 1.94
C SER A 49 -5.41 -18.20 3.36
N PHE A 50 -4.51 -18.33 4.34
CA PHE A 50 -4.79 -17.96 5.74
C PHE A 50 -5.33 -16.53 5.88
N ALA A 51 -4.80 -15.59 5.09
CA ALA A 51 -5.24 -14.20 5.11
C ALA A 51 -6.69 -14.03 4.64
N GLU A 52 -7.08 -14.74 3.57
CA GLU A 52 -8.44 -14.71 3.03
C GLU A 52 -9.45 -15.32 4.01
N ARG A 53 -9.04 -16.40 4.71
CA ARG A 53 -9.86 -17.00 5.78
C ARG A 53 -10.09 -16.03 6.94
N ALA A 54 -9.04 -15.33 7.37
CA ALA A 54 -9.15 -14.33 8.43
C ALA A 54 -10.05 -13.15 8.02
N GLU A 55 -9.88 -12.64 6.79
CA GLU A 55 -10.70 -11.55 6.26
C GLU A 55 -12.18 -11.94 6.16
N ASN A 56 -12.47 -13.13 5.63
CA ASN A 56 -13.83 -13.66 5.54
C ASN A 56 -14.47 -13.84 6.93
N TYR A 57 -13.71 -14.37 7.91
CA TYR A 57 -14.16 -14.50 9.29
C TYR A 57 -14.58 -13.14 9.89
N TYR A 58 -13.74 -12.12 9.77
CA TYR A 58 -14.03 -10.80 10.34
C TYR A 58 -15.17 -10.08 9.61
N GLN A 59 -15.37 -10.32 8.31
CA GLN A 59 -16.50 -9.79 7.55
C GLN A 59 -17.83 -10.46 7.91
N LYS A 60 -17.85 -11.79 8.15
CA LYS A 60 -19.08 -12.55 8.45
C LYS A 60 -19.49 -12.49 9.93
N ARG A 61 -18.53 -12.34 10.84
CA ARG A 61 -18.77 -12.24 12.29
C ARG A 61 -19.88 -11.24 12.69
N PRO A 62 -19.94 -9.99 12.18
CA PRO A 62 -21.00 -9.06 12.55
C PRO A 62 -22.39 -9.52 12.09
N GLN A 63 -22.50 -10.18 10.93
CA GLN A 63 -23.77 -10.69 10.41
C GLN A 63 -24.29 -11.84 11.27
N LEU A 64 -23.40 -12.72 11.72
CA LEU A 64 -23.73 -13.81 12.64
C LEU A 64 -24.16 -13.30 14.02
N LEU A 65 -23.45 -12.31 14.56
CA LEU A 65 -23.80 -11.69 15.85
C LEU A 65 -25.18 -11.01 15.80
N ALA A 66 -25.47 -10.28 14.71
CA ALA A 66 -26.77 -9.64 14.51
C ALA A 66 -27.92 -10.67 14.43
N LEU A 67 -27.70 -11.79 13.73
CA LEU A 67 -28.69 -12.87 13.68
C LEU A 67 -28.92 -13.49 15.07
N LEU A 68 -27.85 -13.83 15.80
CA LEU A 68 -27.98 -14.42 17.13
C LEU A 68 -28.77 -13.52 18.08
N GLN A 69 -28.54 -12.21 17.99
CA GLN A 69 -29.29 -11.23 18.77
C GLN A 69 -30.77 -11.15 18.35
N ASP A 70 -31.07 -11.14 17.04
CA ASP A 70 -32.45 -11.17 16.53
C ASP A 70 -33.18 -12.47 16.96
N LEU A 71 -32.52 -13.62 16.85
CA LEU A 71 -33.05 -14.91 17.29
C LEU A 71 -33.31 -14.94 18.80
N HIS A 72 -32.38 -14.42 19.60
CA HIS A 72 -32.55 -14.34 21.05
C HIS A 72 -33.74 -13.45 21.42
N ASN A 73 -33.85 -12.26 20.82
CA ASN A 73 -34.96 -11.34 21.07
C ASN A 73 -36.31 -11.94 20.64
N ARG A 74 -36.36 -12.62 19.51
CA ARG A 74 -37.57 -13.32 19.05
C ARG A 74 -37.93 -14.49 19.95
N TYR A 75 -36.95 -15.25 20.42
CA TYR A 75 -37.19 -16.31 21.39
C TYR A 75 -37.81 -15.76 22.67
N LEU A 76 -37.26 -14.67 23.23
CA LEU A 76 -37.82 -13.98 24.39
C LEU A 76 -39.25 -13.51 24.13
N TYR A 77 -39.49 -12.87 22.99
CA TYR A 77 -40.83 -12.42 22.58
C TYR A 77 -41.83 -13.58 22.44
N LEU A 78 -41.42 -14.69 21.83
CA LEU A 78 -42.27 -15.87 21.67
C LEU A 78 -42.54 -16.54 23.02
N ALA A 79 -41.55 -16.63 23.90
CA ALA A 79 -41.70 -17.17 25.25
C ALA A 79 -42.66 -16.32 26.10
N ASP A 80 -42.54 -15.00 26.04
CA ASP A 80 -43.45 -14.05 26.71
C ASP A 80 -44.87 -14.11 26.13
N ARG A 81 -45.02 -14.11 24.80
CA ARG A 81 -46.34 -14.28 24.18
C ARG A 81 -46.97 -15.62 24.51
N TYR A 82 -46.18 -16.68 24.59
CA TYR A 82 -46.64 -18.02 24.95
C TYR A 82 -47.07 -18.08 26.42
N SER A 83 -46.28 -17.53 27.35
CA SER A 83 -46.63 -17.44 28.77
C SER A 83 -47.93 -16.64 28.96
N GLN A 84 -48.07 -15.49 28.29
CA GLN A 84 -49.31 -14.72 28.27
C GLN A 84 -50.49 -15.50 27.69
N SER A 85 -50.28 -16.32 26.65
CA SER A 85 -51.34 -17.14 26.05
C SER A 85 -51.81 -18.27 26.96
N LEU A 86 -50.95 -18.79 27.83
CA LEU A 86 -51.30 -19.76 28.87
C LEU A 86 -52.07 -19.11 30.03
N LEU A 87 -51.81 -17.83 30.31
CA LEU A 87 -52.50 -17.05 31.36
C LEU A 87 -53.88 -16.52 30.91
N LYS A 88 -54.09 -16.28 29.60
CA LYS A 88 -55.36 -15.80 29.02
C LYS A 88 -56.59 -16.70 29.29
N PRO A 89 -56.54 -18.05 29.24
CA PRO A 89 -57.70 -18.88 29.60
C PRO A 89 -58.12 -18.75 31.08
N LEU A 90 -57.22 -18.35 31.99
CA LEU A 90 -57.57 -18.09 33.39
C LEU A 90 -58.29 -16.75 33.58
N HIS A 91 -57.98 -15.74 32.76
CA HIS A 91 -58.65 -14.43 32.82
C HIS A 91 -59.99 -14.40 32.07
N ARG A 92 -60.16 -15.19 31.01
CA ARG A 92 -61.43 -15.24 30.26
C ARG A 92 -62.60 -15.87 31.05
N ARG A 93 -62.32 -16.64 32.11
CA ARG A 93 -63.35 -17.13 33.05
C ARG A 93 -63.78 -16.09 34.11
N LYS A 94 -63.00 -15.02 34.32
CA LYS A 94 -63.32 -13.96 35.29
C LYS A 94 -63.88 -12.68 34.67
N ILE A 95 -63.80 -12.50 33.34
CA ILE A 95 -64.19 -11.26 32.64
C ILE A 95 -65.41 -11.50 31.70
N SER A 96 -66.29 -12.44 32.05
CA SER A 96 -67.62 -12.56 31.43
C SER A 96 -68.65 -11.60 32.05
N SER A 97 -68.25 -10.78 33.02
CA SER A 97 -69.08 -9.69 33.52
C SER A 97 -68.29 -8.40 33.43
N VAL A 98 -68.93 -7.39 32.87
CA VAL A 98 -68.53 -5.98 32.79
C VAL A 98 -67.82 -5.61 31.49
N HIS A 99 -68.66 -5.21 30.55
CA HIS A 99 -68.40 -4.16 29.56
C HIS A 99 -67.65 -2.98 30.17
N SER A 100 -66.64 -2.46 29.48
CA SER A 100 -66.65 -1.04 29.07
C SER A 100 -65.49 -0.75 28.13
N ASP A 101 -65.86 -0.12 27.02
CA ASP A 101 -65.03 0.57 26.04
C ASP A 101 -64.01 1.52 26.69
N PHE A 102 -62.85 1.72 26.07
CA PHE A 102 -62.25 3.03 25.79
C PHE A 102 -60.95 2.84 24.99
N ASP A 103 -60.98 3.28 23.73
CA ASP A 103 -59.83 3.55 22.88
C ASP A 103 -59.20 4.91 23.27
N TYR A 104 -57.86 5.02 23.27
CA TYR A 104 -57.13 5.97 22.40
C TYR A 104 -55.60 5.78 22.47
N ASP A 105 -54.99 6.26 21.39
CA ASP A 105 -53.67 6.09 20.78
C ASP A 105 -52.45 6.80 21.43
N ASP A 106 -51.28 6.50 20.85
CA ASP A 106 -50.10 7.37 20.59
C ASP A 106 -48.84 7.32 21.50
N ASP A 107 -47.89 6.47 21.09
CA ASP A 107 -46.48 6.74 20.70
C ASP A 107 -45.68 7.91 21.34
N LEU A 108 -44.55 7.61 22.05
CA LEU A 108 -43.16 8.01 21.70
C LEU A 108 -42.12 7.72 22.81
N ARG A 109 -40.91 7.36 22.36
CA ARG A 109 -39.65 7.05 23.07
C ARG A 109 -39.17 8.04 24.15
N ALA A 110 -38.56 7.51 25.21
CA ALA A 110 -37.23 7.90 25.72
C ALA A 110 -36.72 6.92 26.79
N SER A 111 -35.40 6.74 26.82
CA SER A 111 -34.63 5.85 27.68
C SER A 111 -34.69 6.20 29.18
N ASP A 112 -34.81 5.19 30.06
CA ASP A 112 -33.90 4.95 31.19
C ASP A 112 -34.29 3.65 31.94
N PRO A 113 -33.32 2.78 32.31
CA PRO A 113 -33.58 1.57 33.08
C PRO A 113 -33.07 1.75 34.52
N ASP A 114 -33.88 2.29 35.43
CA ASP A 114 -33.61 2.17 36.88
C ASP A 114 -34.90 2.44 37.69
N SER A 115 -35.77 1.43 37.74
CA SER A 115 -36.75 1.28 38.82
C SER A 115 -37.44 -0.07 38.73
N ALA A 116 -36.79 -1.09 39.27
CA ALA A 116 -37.38 -2.39 39.54
C ALA A 116 -37.10 -2.80 40.99
N SER A 117 -37.60 -2.02 41.95
CA SER A 117 -38.02 -2.57 43.24
C SER A 117 -39.55 -2.58 43.25
N SER A 118 -40.14 -3.55 42.55
CA SER A 118 -41.54 -3.89 42.77
C SER A 118 -41.58 -4.68 44.07
N ASP A 119 -41.76 -3.96 45.18
CA ASP A 119 -42.15 -4.53 46.46
C ASP A 119 -43.40 -5.38 46.22
N ALA A 120 -43.24 -6.69 46.39
CA ALA A 120 -44.36 -7.61 46.47
C ALA A 120 -44.96 -7.52 47.88
N GLU A 121 -45.55 -6.37 48.22
CA GLU A 121 -46.55 -6.32 49.28
C GLU A 121 -47.81 -6.99 48.74
N SER A 122 -47.87 -8.30 48.94
CA SER A 122 -49.07 -9.11 48.81
C SER A 122 -50.16 -8.46 49.66
N SER A 123 -51.07 -7.72 49.01
CA SER A 123 -52.26 -7.16 49.62
C SER A 123 -53.19 -8.30 50.03
N LEU A 124 -52.95 -8.87 51.21
CA LEU A 124 -53.95 -9.66 51.93
C LEU A 124 -55.07 -8.69 52.34
N SER A 125 -56.12 -8.62 51.53
CA SER A 125 -57.37 -8.03 51.96
C SER A 125 -57.94 -8.87 53.09
N PHE A 126 -57.66 -8.47 54.33
CA PHE A 126 -58.43 -8.91 55.48
C PHE A 126 -59.86 -8.39 55.30
N GLN A 127 -60.74 -9.23 54.75
CA GLN A 127 -62.17 -9.09 54.97
C GLN A 127 -62.37 -9.25 56.49
N PRO A 128 -62.94 -8.26 57.21
CA PRO A 128 -63.28 -8.46 58.61
C PRO A 128 -64.28 -9.61 58.67
N LEU A 129 -63.88 -10.72 59.28
CA LEU A 129 -64.79 -11.79 59.66
C LEU A 129 -65.91 -11.15 60.48
N ARG A 130 -67.16 -11.39 60.05
CA ARG A 130 -68.37 -10.98 60.76
C ARG A 130 -68.23 -11.35 62.26
N PRO A 131 -68.75 -10.53 63.18
CA PRO A 131 -68.80 -10.91 64.59
C PRO A 131 -69.50 -12.25 64.70
N VAL A 132 -68.77 -13.27 65.13
CA VAL A 132 -69.36 -14.52 65.59
C VAL A 132 -70.29 -14.13 66.74
N PRO A 133 -71.59 -14.48 66.70
CA PRO A 133 -72.46 -14.22 67.85
C PRO A 133 -71.83 -14.92 69.05
N ALA A 134 -71.62 -14.16 70.13
CA ALA A 134 -71.14 -14.66 71.40
C ALA A 134 -71.87 -15.96 71.76
N PRO A 135 -71.19 -16.96 72.33
CA PRO A 135 -71.88 -18.15 72.81
C PRO A 135 -72.91 -17.66 73.83
N VAL A 136 -74.17 -17.94 73.51
CA VAL A 136 -75.27 -17.84 74.46
C VAL A 136 -74.82 -18.64 75.67
N LEU A 137 -74.73 -17.97 76.81
CA LEU A 137 -74.50 -18.61 78.11
C LEU A 137 -75.68 -19.55 78.37
N THR A 138 -75.58 -20.79 77.91
CA THR A 138 -76.28 -21.91 78.53
C THR A 138 -75.43 -22.30 79.72
N GLU A 139 -75.97 -22.00 80.90
CA GLU A 139 -75.46 -22.51 82.16
C GLU A 139 -75.52 -24.04 82.16
N ASP A 140 -74.44 -24.66 81.73
CA ASP A 140 -74.05 -25.99 82.18
C ASP A 140 -72.60 -25.86 82.62
N SER A 141 -72.33 -26.13 83.90
CA SER A 141 -70.97 -26.15 84.45
C SER A 141 -70.08 -27.00 83.55
N PRO A 142 -68.91 -26.51 83.10
CA PRO A 142 -68.00 -27.34 82.35
C PRO A 142 -67.57 -28.49 83.27
N SER A 143 -67.91 -29.72 82.91
CA SER A 143 -67.23 -30.87 83.51
C SER A 143 -65.73 -30.65 83.34
N ALA A 144 -64.93 -30.92 84.36
CA ALA A 144 -63.48 -30.68 84.38
C ALA A 144 -62.74 -31.32 83.20
N GLU A 145 -63.35 -32.33 82.55
CA GLU A 145 -62.85 -33.00 81.35
C GLU A 145 -62.86 -32.10 80.10
N GLY A 146 -63.91 -31.31 79.85
CA GLY A 146 -64.01 -30.48 78.64
C GLY A 146 -63.08 -29.27 78.64
N ALA A 147 -62.79 -28.71 79.82
CA ALA A 147 -61.80 -27.65 79.97
C ALA A 147 -60.37 -28.17 79.76
N LEU A 148 -60.11 -29.42 80.18
CA LEU A 148 -58.83 -30.08 79.96
C LEU A 148 -58.59 -30.35 78.46
N ASP A 149 -59.61 -30.78 77.74
CA ASP A 149 -59.53 -31.03 76.28
C ASP A 149 -59.20 -29.76 75.48
N VAL A 150 -59.74 -28.61 75.87
CA VAL A 150 -59.40 -27.31 75.25
C VAL A 150 -57.94 -26.94 75.50
N ILE A 151 -57.46 -27.10 76.73
CA ILE A 151 -56.05 -26.83 77.09
C ILE A 151 -55.12 -27.79 76.32
N VAL A 152 -55.48 -29.06 76.21
CA VAL A 152 -54.70 -30.04 75.44
C VAL A 152 -54.69 -29.67 73.96
N ALA A 153 -55.82 -29.26 73.38
CA ALA A 153 -55.90 -28.81 72.00
C ALA A 153 -55.01 -27.58 71.74
N GLU A 154 -55.05 -26.58 72.61
CA GLU A 154 -54.18 -25.39 72.52
C GLU A 154 -52.69 -25.78 72.61
N LEU A 155 -52.34 -26.69 73.50
CA LEU A 155 -50.96 -27.14 73.69
C LEU A 155 -50.45 -27.94 72.48
N VAL A 156 -51.32 -28.74 71.84
CA VAL A 156 -51.00 -29.44 70.58
C VAL A 156 -50.86 -28.45 69.42
N VAL A 157 -51.77 -27.47 69.30
CA VAL A 157 -51.66 -26.41 68.27
C VAL A 157 -50.35 -25.63 68.45
N ALA A 158 -50.04 -25.19 69.67
CA ALA A 158 -48.80 -24.48 69.96
C ALA A 158 -47.55 -25.35 69.70
N ALA A 159 -47.61 -26.66 69.95
CA ALA A 159 -46.51 -27.58 69.64
C ALA A 159 -46.28 -27.71 68.13
N VAL A 160 -47.35 -27.86 67.35
CA VAL A 160 -47.27 -27.94 65.89
C VAL A 160 -46.78 -26.62 65.29
N GLU A 161 -47.30 -25.47 65.75
CA GLU A 161 -46.86 -24.14 65.31
C GLU A 161 -45.37 -23.93 65.60
N ARG A 162 -44.88 -24.32 66.77
CA ARG A 162 -43.46 -24.27 67.10
C ARG A 162 -42.63 -25.11 66.14
N ASP A 163 -43.06 -26.33 65.82
CA ASP A 163 -42.33 -27.23 64.93
C ASP A 163 -42.33 -26.71 63.48
N LEU A 164 -43.42 -26.06 63.04
CA LEU A 164 -43.54 -25.40 61.74
C LEU A 164 -42.60 -24.19 61.63
N LEU A 165 -42.61 -23.31 62.64
CA LEU A 165 -41.70 -22.17 62.72
C LEU A 165 -40.23 -22.62 62.79
N ALA A 166 -39.93 -23.73 63.47
CA ALA A 166 -38.58 -24.30 63.51
C ALA A 166 -38.13 -24.80 62.12
N ALA A 167 -39.02 -25.43 61.35
CA ALA A 167 -38.73 -25.86 59.98
C ALA A 167 -38.52 -24.65 59.04
N GLU A 168 -39.38 -23.63 59.13
CA GLU A 168 -39.23 -22.39 58.36
C GLU A 168 -37.92 -21.67 58.68
N ALA A 169 -37.56 -21.57 59.97
CA ALA A 169 -36.29 -20.99 60.39
C ALA A 169 -35.09 -21.77 59.82
N ALA A 170 -35.14 -23.10 59.82
CA ALA A 170 -34.10 -23.93 59.22
C ALA A 170 -33.97 -23.74 57.70
N GLU A 171 -35.09 -23.56 56.98
CA GLU A 171 -35.05 -23.24 55.55
C GLU A 171 -34.45 -21.87 55.26
N VAL A 172 -34.80 -20.86 56.06
CA VAL A 172 -34.24 -19.51 55.95
C VAL A 172 -32.74 -19.53 56.22
N GLU A 173 -32.29 -20.23 57.26
CA GLU A 173 -30.87 -20.39 57.59
C GLU A 173 -30.10 -21.06 56.44
N ARG A 174 -30.67 -22.10 55.82
CA ARG A 174 -30.07 -22.75 54.64
C ARG A 174 -29.95 -21.77 53.46
N ARG A 175 -31.01 -21.01 53.15
CA ARG A 175 -31.00 -20.00 52.08
C ARG A 175 -29.99 -18.89 52.36
N TRP A 176 -29.86 -18.48 53.62
CA TRP A 176 -28.88 -17.49 54.05
C TRP A 176 -27.44 -18.02 53.89
N SER A 177 -27.18 -19.25 54.33
CA SER A 177 -25.89 -19.93 54.14
C SER A 177 -25.51 -20.07 52.66
N GLU A 178 -26.46 -20.42 51.80
CA GLU A 178 -26.23 -20.50 50.35
C GLU A 178 -25.94 -19.13 49.73
N SER A 179 -26.62 -18.09 50.20
CA SER A 179 -26.36 -16.71 49.76
C SER A 179 -24.99 -16.23 50.21
N ALA A 180 -24.61 -16.52 51.46
CA ALA A 180 -23.28 -16.21 51.98
C ALA A 180 -22.17 -16.88 51.15
N ARG A 181 -22.33 -18.18 50.84
CA ARG A 181 -21.38 -18.91 49.98
C ARG A 181 -21.31 -18.34 48.56
N LYS A 182 -22.43 -17.91 47.99
CA LYS A 182 -22.44 -17.25 46.66
C LYS A 182 -21.66 -15.93 46.69
N ILE A 183 -21.85 -15.12 47.74
CA ILE A 183 -21.13 -13.85 47.91
C ILE A 183 -19.62 -14.11 48.04
N GLU A 184 -19.22 -15.13 48.82
CA GLU A 184 -17.81 -15.51 48.97
C GLU A 184 -17.18 -15.97 47.64
N LEU A 185 -17.90 -16.79 46.86
CA LEU A 185 -17.45 -17.21 45.53
C LEU A 185 -17.35 -16.04 44.54
N GLN A 186 -18.30 -15.10 44.61
CA GLN A 186 -18.25 -13.88 43.80
C GLN A 186 -17.05 -13.01 44.18
N GLY A 187 -16.75 -12.88 45.48
CA GLY A 187 -15.54 -12.19 45.96
C GLY A 187 -14.27 -12.85 45.44
N SER A 188 -14.17 -14.17 45.54
CA SER A 188 -13.01 -14.94 45.03
C SER A 188 -12.82 -14.76 43.52
N LEU A 189 -13.91 -14.74 42.75
CA LEU A 189 -13.86 -14.48 41.30
C LEU A 189 -13.36 -13.07 41.00
N LEU A 190 -13.83 -12.07 41.76
CA LEU A 190 -13.36 -10.68 41.59
C LEU A 190 -11.86 -10.57 41.88
N GLU A 191 -11.36 -11.20 42.94
CA GLU A 191 -9.92 -11.21 43.25
C GLU A 191 -9.08 -11.82 42.11
N VAL A 192 -9.55 -12.92 41.50
CA VAL A 192 -8.88 -13.52 40.34
C VAL A 192 -8.87 -12.55 39.16
N LEU A 193 -10.02 -11.96 38.82
CA LEU A 193 -10.11 -11.00 37.71
C LEU A 193 -9.25 -9.74 37.94
N GLU A 194 -9.17 -9.25 39.18
CA GLU A 194 -8.28 -8.15 39.55
C GLU A 194 -6.82 -8.54 39.40
N SER A 195 -6.44 -9.76 39.80
CA SER A 195 -5.08 -10.27 39.63
C SER A 195 -4.69 -10.41 38.15
N GLU A 196 -5.59 -10.93 37.31
CA GLU A 196 -5.39 -11.03 35.86
C GLU A 196 -5.26 -9.64 35.23
N ARG A 197 -6.11 -8.68 35.63
CA ARG A 197 -6.01 -7.30 35.18
C ARG A 197 -4.64 -6.70 35.52
N MET A 198 -4.13 -6.93 36.73
CA MET A 198 -2.81 -6.42 37.13
C MET A 198 -1.67 -7.05 36.32
N VAL A 199 -1.74 -8.36 36.04
CA VAL A 199 -0.77 -9.05 35.18
C VAL A 199 -0.79 -8.46 33.77
N LEU A 200 -1.98 -8.33 33.16
CA LEU A 200 -2.14 -7.77 31.81
C LEU A 200 -1.66 -6.33 31.71
N LEU A 201 -1.90 -5.50 32.72
CA LEU A 201 -1.35 -4.14 32.78
C LEU A 201 0.18 -4.15 32.84
N GLY A 202 0.77 -5.06 33.60
CA GLY A 202 2.23 -5.25 33.66
C GLY A 202 2.81 -5.70 32.32
N GLU A 203 2.16 -6.65 31.65
CA GLU A 203 2.56 -7.14 30.32
C GLU A 203 2.43 -6.04 29.26
N ASN A 204 1.34 -5.28 29.27
CA ASN A 204 1.16 -4.13 28.38
C ASN A 204 2.25 -3.07 28.58
N ALA A 205 2.61 -2.75 29.82
CA ALA A 205 3.71 -1.83 30.10
C ALA A 205 5.04 -2.37 29.55
N ARG A 206 5.33 -3.66 29.78
CA ARG A 206 6.54 -4.32 29.26
C ARG A 206 6.59 -4.34 27.73
N LEU A 207 5.47 -4.62 27.07
CA LEU A 207 5.37 -4.56 25.61
C LEU A 207 5.53 -3.12 25.10
N GLY A 208 4.96 -2.14 25.80
CA GLY A 208 5.15 -0.72 25.52
C GLY A 208 6.63 -0.30 25.54
N PHE A 209 7.38 -0.70 26.56
CA PHE A 209 8.83 -0.44 26.61
C PHE A 209 9.60 -1.09 25.46
N ARG A 210 9.25 -2.34 25.10
CA ARG A 210 9.88 -3.03 23.96
C ARG A 210 9.57 -2.36 22.63
N ALA A 211 8.32 -1.92 22.44
CA ALA A 211 7.91 -1.20 21.25
C ALA A 211 8.65 0.15 21.14
N ALA A 212 8.76 0.90 22.24
CA ALA A 212 9.50 2.16 22.27
C ALA A 212 10.99 1.96 21.95
N ALA A 213 11.64 0.94 22.53
CA ALA A 213 13.03 0.61 22.25
C ALA A 213 13.24 0.23 20.77
N ALA A 214 12.36 -0.62 20.21
CA ALA A 214 12.42 -0.99 18.79
C ALA A 214 12.21 0.22 17.87
N GLU A 215 11.36 1.17 18.26
CA GLU A 215 11.14 2.41 17.51
C GLU A 215 12.39 3.32 17.55
N GLU A 216 13.06 3.43 18.69
CA GLU A 216 14.33 4.17 18.82
C GLU A 216 15.45 3.56 17.96
N GLU A 217 15.60 2.23 17.99
CA GLU A 217 16.52 1.52 17.11
C GLU A 217 16.18 1.75 15.63
N GLY A 218 14.90 1.69 15.27
CA GLY A 218 14.42 2.00 13.93
C GLY A 218 14.75 3.42 13.48
N ARG A 219 14.59 4.41 14.36
CA ARG A 219 14.97 5.81 14.10
C ARG A 219 16.48 5.96 13.92
N ALA A 220 17.30 5.28 14.73
CA ALA A 220 18.75 5.31 14.60
C ALA A 220 19.21 4.73 13.26
N VAL A 221 18.72 3.55 12.89
CA VAL A 221 19.02 2.91 11.59
C VAL A 221 18.57 3.80 10.42
N ALA A 222 17.40 4.44 10.52
CA ALA A 222 16.93 5.37 9.50
C ALA A 222 17.87 6.59 9.33
N ALA A 223 18.39 7.13 10.43
CA ALA A 223 19.36 8.22 10.40
C ALA A 223 20.69 7.78 9.74
N GLU A 224 21.19 6.60 10.07
CA GLU A 224 22.39 6.02 9.46
C GLU A 224 22.21 5.79 7.96
N LEU A 225 21.10 5.17 7.55
CA LEU A 225 20.74 5.00 6.14
C LEU A 225 20.66 6.35 5.41
N GLY A 226 20.06 7.36 6.05
CA GLY A 226 20.00 8.72 5.54
C GLY A 226 21.38 9.37 5.36
N TYR A 227 22.31 9.11 6.27
CA TYR A 227 23.71 9.55 6.14
C TYR A 227 24.42 8.84 4.99
N MET A 228 24.33 7.51 4.92
CA MET A 228 24.97 6.72 3.86
C MET A 228 24.44 7.07 2.47
N ARG A 229 23.14 7.32 2.32
CA ARG A 229 22.54 7.81 1.07
C ARG A 229 23.11 9.15 0.64
N ARG A 230 23.28 10.10 1.57
CA ARG A 230 23.90 11.41 1.28
C ARG A 230 25.35 11.25 0.83
N LYS A 231 26.13 10.41 1.51
CA LYS A 231 27.52 10.10 1.14
C LYS A 231 27.63 9.43 -0.22
N ALA A 232 26.77 8.46 -0.51
CA ALA A 232 26.71 7.83 -1.83
C ALA A 232 26.35 8.84 -2.94
N ALA A 233 25.42 9.76 -2.68
CA ALA A 233 25.08 10.82 -3.62
C ALA A 233 26.24 11.81 -3.85
N GLU A 234 26.99 12.17 -2.80
CA GLU A 234 28.22 12.98 -2.93
C GLU A 234 29.26 12.27 -3.81
N LEU A 235 29.53 10.99 -3.55
CA LEU A 235 30.46 10.19 -4.35
C LEU A 235 30.01 10.07 -5.81
N ALA A 236 28.72 9.85 -6.07
CA ALA A 236 28.17 9.80 -7.42
C ALA A 236 28.41 11.12 -8.18
N ARG A 237 28.21 12.28 -7.52
CA ARG A 237 28.51 13.59 -8.11
C ARG A 237 29.99 13.76 -8.44
N LEU A 238 30.90 13.33 -7.55
CA LEU A 238 32.34 13.39 -7.80
C LEU A 238 32.75 12.53 -9.00
N VAL A 239 32.19 11.33 -9.12
CA VAL A 239 32.48 10.43 -10.26
C VAL A 239 32.04 11.05 -11.59
N VAL A 240 30.88 11.71 -11.64
CA VAL A 240 30.43 12.42 -12.85
C VAL A 240 31.40 13.55 -13.22
N LYS A 241 31.78 14.38 -12.24
CA LYS A 241 32.76 15.46 -12.46
C LYS A 241 34.09 14.94 -13.00
N LEU A 242 34.64 13.87 -12.40
CA LEU A 242 35.89 13.26 -12.87
C LEU A 242 35.81 12.76 -14.32
N ARG A 243 34.66 12.21 -14.74
CA ARG A 243 34.45 11.79 -16.14
C ARG A 243 34.42 12.97 -17.09
N GLU A 244 33.77 14.06 -16.70
CA GLU A 244 33.74 15.30 -17.46
C GLU A 244 35.13 15.93 -17.58
N ASP A 245 35.85 16.07 -16.46
CA ASP A 245 37.22 16.58 -16.42
C ASP A 245 38.16 15.76 -17.31
N HIS A 246 38.07 14.43 -17.24
CA HIS A 246 38.85 13.55 -18.10
C HIS A 246 38.53 13.77 -19.59
N ARG A 247 37.25 13.92 -19.94
CA ARG A 247 36.82 14.21 -21.32
C ARG A 247 37.35 15.57 -21.79
N VAL A 248 37.28 16.60 -20.94
CA VAL A 248 37.82 17.94 -21.23
C VAL A 248 39.32 17.87 -21.47
N CYS A 249 40.07 17.14 -20.63
CA CYS A 249 41.51 16.94 -20.83
C CYS A 249 41.83 16.25 -22.17
N LEU A 250 41.12 15.19 -22.54
CA LEU A 250 41.32 14.49 -23.82
C LEU A 250 41.01 15.40 -25.02
N LEU A 251 39.93 16.17 -24.95
CA LEU A 251 39.58 17.13 -26.00
C LEU A 251 40.59 18.27 -26.10
N GLY A 252 41.09 18.78 -24.97
CA GLY A 252 42.15 19.79 -24.92
C GLY A 252 43.40 19.35 -25.67
N ARG A 253 43.90 18.14 -25.37
CA ARG A 253 45.06 17.55 -26.09
C ARG A 253 44.82 17.42 -27.58
N LYS A 254 43.60 17.04 -28.00
CA LYS A 254 43.25 16.92 -29.42
C LYS A 254 43.20 18.28 -30.10
N ILE A 255 42.68 19.30 -29.43
CA ILE A 255 42.67 20.69 -29.92
C ILE A 255 44.10 21.18 -30.12
N GLU A 256 44.98 21.00 -29.14
CA GLU A 256 46.39 21.38 -29.23
C GLU A 256 47.10 20.68 -30.40
N ALA A 257 46.87 19.38 -30.58
CA ALA A 257 47.43 18.63 -31.71
C ALA A 257 46.92 19.15 -33.07
N LEU A 258 45.63 19.45 -33.18
CA LEU A 258 45.03 20.03 -34.39
C LEU A 258 45.54 21.45 -34.65
N GLN A 259 45.69 22.28 -33.62
CA GLN A 259 46.29 23.61 -33.73
C GLN A 259 47.74 23.53 -34.22
N GLY A 260 48.53 22.57 -33.73
CA GLY A 260 49.88 22.31 -34.22
C GLY A 260 49.90 21.91 -35.71
N GLN A 261 48.93 21.09 -36.15
CA GLN A 261 48.79 20.73 -37.57
C GLN A 261 48.42 21.92 -38.45
N ILE A 262 47.46 22.74 -38.00
CA ILE A 262 47.05 23.97 -38.70
C ILE A 262 48.24 24.91 -38.82
N PHE A 263 48.95 25.19 -37.73
CA PHE A 263 50.14 26.03 -37.75
C PHE A 263 51.22 25.49 -38.71
N GLY A 264 51.45 24.17 -38.71
CA GLY A 264 52.37 23.54 -39.64
C GLY A 264 51.94 23.69 -41.11
N LEU A 265 50.64 23.58 -41.39
CA LEU A 265 50.07 23.81 -42.73
C LEU A 265 50.16 25.28 -43.15
N GLU A 266 49.84 26.20 -42.26
CA GLU A 266 49.96 27.64 -42.48
C GLU A 266 51.40 28.04 -42.79
N ARG A 267 52.36 27.49 -42.05
CA ARG A 267 53.79 27.71 -42.30
C ARG A 267 54.19 27.25 -43.69
N ARG A 268 53.86 26.01 -44.06
CA ARG A 268 54.15 25.47 -45.41
C ARG A 268 53.47 26.28 -46.51
N SER A 269 52.23 26.69 -46.28
CA SER A 269 51.48 27.54 -47.21
C SER A 269 52.21 28.87 -47.44
N ARG A 270 52.70 29.49 -46.36
CA ARG A 270 53.49 30.73 -46.43
C ARG A 270 54.80 30.55 -47.18
N GLU A 271 55.54 29.48 -46.89
CA GLU A 271 56.78 29.12 -47.58
C GLU A 271 56.55 28.88 -49.09
N CYS A 272 55.44 28.22 -49.45
CA CYS A 272 55.03 28.05 -50.85
C CYS A 272 54.74 29.39 -51.54
N LEU A 273 54.00 30.30 -50.90
CA LEU A 273 53.71 31.63 -51.44
C LEU A 273 54.99 32.45 -51.64
N GLU A 274 55.89 32.44 -50.67
CA GLU A 274 57.18 33.13 -50.76
C GLU A 274 58.05 32.56 -51.89
N ALA A 275 58.08 31.23 -52.06
CA ALA A 275 58.80 30.59 -53.15
C ALA A 275 58.22 30.98 -54.52
N MET A 276 56.89 31.07 -54.64
CA MET A 276 56.24 31.55 -55.87
C MET A 276 56.59 33.02 -56.15
N ALA A 277 56.54 33.89 -55.14
CA ALA A 277 56.91 35.31 -55.28
C ALA A 277 58.39 35.49 -55.68
N LYS A 278 59.30 34.66 -55.15
CA LYS A 278 60.71 34.65 -55.57
C LYS A 278 60.86 34.26 -57.05
N ARG A 279 60.18 33.19 -57.48
CA ARG A 279 60.17 32.76 -58.89
C ARG A 279 59.60 33.84 -59.82
N GLU A 280 58.60 34.59 -59.38
CA GLU A 280 58.04 35.71 -60.16
C GLU A 280 59.02 36.88 -60.27
N LYS A 281 59.73 37.23 -59.18
CA LYS A 281 60.81 38.23 -59.22
C LYS A 281 61.94 37.81 -60.15
N GLU A 282 62.43 36.58 -60.02
CA GLU A 282 63.46 36.02 -60.90
C GLU A 282 63.04 36.07 -62.38
N LYS A 283 61.77 35.73 -62.69
CA LYS A 283 61.23 35.89 -64.05
C LYS A 283 61.22 37.35 -64.50
N GLY A 284 60.84 38.28 -63.61
CA GLY A 284 60.87 39.73 -63.87
C GLY A 284 62.29 40.24 -64.16
N ASP A 285 63.27 39.80 -63.38
CA ASP A 285 64.68 40.16 -63.55
C ASP A 285 65.24 39.60 -64.86
N VAL A 286 64.96 38.33 -65.18
CA VAL A 286 65.33 37.72 -66.47
C VAL A 286 64.68 38.46 -67.64
N MET A 287 63.42 38.86 -67.51
CA MET A 287 62.73 39.67 -68.54
C MET A 287 63.39 41.04 -68.71
N PHE A 288 63.75 41.71 -67.62
CA PHE A 288 64.45 42.99 -67.65
C PHE A 288 65.83 42.87 -68.30
N GLU A 289 66.61 41.85 -67.94
CA GLU A 289 67.89 41.55 -68.57
C GLU A 289 67.74 41.24 -70.07
N LEU A 290 66.71 40.48 -70.44
CA LEU A 290 66.40 40.17 -71.83
C LEU A 290 66.10 41.45 -72.61
N ASP A 291 65.33 42.38 -72.05
CA ASP A 291 65.02 43.67 -72.68
C ASP A 291 66.26 44.56 -72.80
N ARG A 292 67.11 44.63 -71.77
CA ARG A 292 68.40 45.33 -71.86
C ARG A 292 69.30 44.74 -72.95
N LEU A 293 69.43 43.41 -73.00
CA LEU A 293 70.21 42.73 -74.04
C LEU A 293 69.63 42.93 -75.43
N ARG A 294 68.30 43.01 -75.57
CA ARG A 294 67.64 43.36 -76.85
C ARG A 294 68.01 44.77 -77.29
N GLU A 295 68.02 45.73 -76.37
CA GLU A 295 68.40 47.12 -76.67
C GLU A 295 69.89 47.25 -77.03
N GLU A 296 70.78 46.58 -76.30
CA GLU A 296 72.20 46.53 -76.63
C GLU A 296 72.43 45.85 -78.00
N ASN A 297 71.77 44.72 -78.26
CA ASN A 297 71.83 44.07 -79.57
C ASN A 297 71.29 44.96 -80.70
N ARG A 298 70.23 45.75 -80.45
CA ARG A 298 69.72 46.73 -81.40
C ARG A 298 70.78 47.79 -81.71
N ARG A 299 71.43 48.37 -80.68
CA ARG A 299 72.53 49.33 -80.86
C ARG A 299 73.69 48.75 -81.64
N LEU A 300 74.15 47.55 -81.27
CA LEU A 300 75.23 46.86 -81.97
C LEU A 300 74.87 46.58 -83.44
N ARG A 301 73.61 46.24 -83.73
CA ARG A 301 73.12 46.10 -85.12
C ARG A 301 73.16 47.42 -85.86
N GLU A 302 72.67 48.50 -85.27
CA GLU A 302 72.72 49.85 -85.85
C GLU A 302 74.17 50.31 -86.09
N GLU A 303 75.08 50.06 -85.15
CA GLU A 303 76.51 50.36 -85.29
C GLU A 303 77.16 49.50 -86.38
N ALA A 304 76.89 48.20 -86.43
CA ALA A 304 77.36 47.30 -87.47
C ALA A 304 76.84 47.72 -88.84
N GLU A 305 75.57 48.15 -88.93
CA GLU A 305 74.99 48.72 -90.13
C GLU A 305 75.62 50.05 -90.51
N ALA A 306 75.92 50.94 -89.56
CA ALA A 306 76.62 52.20 -89.80
C ALA A 306 78.07 51.97 -90.26
N VAL A 307 78.78 50.98 -89.70
CA VAL A 307 80.12 50.56 -90.16
C VAL A 307 80.03 49.94 -91.55
N ARG A 308 79.04 49.10 -91.83
CA ARG A 308 78.77 48.56 -93.17
C ARG A 308 78.43 49.70 -94.14
N ALA A 309 77.68 50.72 -93.73
CA ALA A 309 77.37 51.90 -94.53
C ALA A 309 78.61 52.78 -94.78
N LYS A 310 79.48 52.96 -93.78
CA LYS A 310 80.79 53.63 -93.92
C LYS A 310 81.74 52.85 -94.84
N ARG A 311 81.78 51.51 -94.73
CA ARG A 311 82.50 50.63 -95.67
C ARG A 311 81.91 50.74 -97.08
N ARG A 312 80.59 50.77 -97.24
CA ARG A 312 79.92 51.04 -98.53
C ARG A 312 80.28 52.43 -99.07
N ARG A 313 80.38 53.47 -98.24
CA ARG A 313 80.82 54.83 -98.64
C ARG A 313 82.33 54.89 -98.99
N ARG A 314 83.21 54.19 -98.25
CA ARG A 314 84.66 54.06 -98.58
C ARG A 314 84.88 53.26 -99.86
N LYS A 315 84.14 52.17 -100.07
CA LYS A 315 84.11 51.39 -101.31
C LYS A 315 83.51 52.17 -102.50
N LYS A 316 82.79 53.27 -102.25
CA LYS A 316 82.35 54.22 -103.29
C LYS A 316 83.39 55.29 -103.62
N LYS A 317 84.47 55.43 -102.83
CA LYS A 317 85.56 56.42 -103.02
C LYS A 317 86.89 55.79 -103.44
N LYS A 318 87.03 54.46 -103.36
CA LYS A 318 88.13 53.69 -103.92
C LYS A 318 87.56 52.48 -104.64
N ASP A 319 87.92 52.41 -105.92
CA ASP A 319 87.85 51.26 -106.82
C ASP A 319 86.57 51.14 -107.65
N GLY A 320 86.67 51.74 -108.84
CA GLY A 320 86.47 50.96 -110.04
C GLY A 320 87.38 49.72 -109.99
N GLY A 321 86.73 48.55 -110.02
CA GLY A 321 87.20 47.34 -110.70
C GLY A 321 88.37 46.57 -110.10
N PHE A 322 88.09 45.57 -109.27
CA PHE A 322 88.48 44.19 -109.57
C PHE A 322 87.71 43.20 -108.68
N GLY A 323 87.00 42.26 -109.30
CA GLY A 323 86.35 41.12 -108.65
C GLY A 323 86.96 39.80 -109.13
N LYS A 324 86.39 38.70 -108.63
CA LYS A 324 86.51 37.32 -109.15
C LYS A 324 87.73 36.48 -108.70
N TRP A 325 87.85 36.17 -107.40
CA TRP A 325 88.70 35.04 -106.96
C TRP A 325 88.02 34.06 -105.99
N TRP A 326 87.21 34.52 -105.04
CA TRP A 326 86.73 33.65 -103.95
C TRP A 326 85.46 32.82 -104.23
N ASP A 327 84.83 32.94 -105.41
CA ASP A 327 83.64 32.14 -105.79
C ASP A 327 83.95 30.71 -106.28
N ARG A 328 85.17 30.18 -106.10
CA ARG A 328 85.55 28.82 -106.54
C ARG A 328 86.07 27.86 -105.47
N VAL A 329 86.03 28.22 -104.18
CA VAL A 329 86.58 27.36 -103.09
C VAL A 329 85.50 26.70 -102.22
N TRP A 330 84.22 27.06 -102.35
CA TRP A 330 83.13 26.48 -101.54
C TRP A 330 82.41 25.29 -102.18
N LYS A 331 83.18 24.35 -102.74
CA LYS A 331 82.69 23.02 -103.16
C LYS A 331 83.66 21.94 -102.71
N ILE A 332 83.68 21.65 -101.41
CA ILE A 332 84.18 20.38 -100.87
C ILE A 332 83.26 19.99 -99.71
N GLU A 333 82.60 18.84 -99.86
CA GLU A 333 81.86 18.13 -98.82
C GLU A 333 82.82 17.70 -97.71
N TRP A 334 82.47 17.98 -96.45
CA TRP A 334 83.12 17.38 -95.28
C TRP A 334 82.05 17.07 -94.23
N ALA A 335 81.76 15.77 -94.09
CA ALA A 335 81.11 15.17 -92.93
C ALA A 335 82.18 14.68 -91.95
N PRO A 336 81.91 14.69 -90.64
CA PRO A 336 82.49 13.69 -89.74
C PRO A 336 81.42 12.85 -89.02
N CYS A 337 81.75 11.57 -88.87
CA CYS A 337 80.99 10.53 -88.22
C CYS A 337 80.88 10.68 -86.68
N ALA A 338 79.67 10.41 -86.16
CA ALA A 338 79.26 9.56 -85.01
C ALA A 338 79.87 9.78 -83.59
N PRO A 339 79.10 9.48 -82.52
CA PRO A 339 78.91 8.08 -82.15
C PRO A 339 77.48 7.65 -81.80
N HIS A 340 77.23 6.38 -82.11
CA HIS A 340 76.20 5.53 -81.54
C HIS A 340 76.63 5.04 -80.14
N VAL A 341 75.75 5.09 -79.15
CA VAL A 341 75.77 4.18 -77.98
C VAL A 341 74.36 3.61 -77.78
N LYS A 342 74.29 2.27 -77.84
CA LYS A 342 73.18 1.37 -77.43
C LYS A 342 72.98 1.49 -75.90
N GLY A 343 71.84 1.32 -75.24
CA GLY A 343 70.72 0.41 -75.39
C GLY A 343 70.29 -0.08 -74.00
N GLY A 344 69.00 -0.43 -73.81
CA GLY A 344 68.43 -1.10 -72.61
C GLY A 344 67.24 -0.33 -72.02
N LYS A 345 65.98 -0.62 -72.37
CA LYS A 345 65.06 -1.69 -71.91
C LYS A 345 64.68 -1.64 -70.41
N GLY A 346 63.36 -1.60 -70.15
CA GLY A 346 62.69 -1.98 -68.90
C GLY A 346 61.70 -0.89 -68.42
N CYS A 347 60.40 -0.96 -68.74
CA CYS A 347 59.32 -1.70 -68.03
C CYS A 347 58.99 -1.21 -66.60
N PHE A 348 57.77 -0.66 -66.50
CA PHE A 348 56.69 -1.00 -65.55
C PHE A 348 56.73 -0.66 -64.04
N TYR A 349 55.57 -0.14 -63.61
CA TYR A 349 54.86 -0.21 -62.31
C TYR A 349 55.59 0.20 -61.01
N LEU A 350 55.18 1.33 -60.41
CA LEU A 350 54.11 1.45 -59.39
C LEU A 350 53.83 2.93 -59.09
#